data_AF-A0A926C475-F1
#
_entry.id   AF-A0A926C475-F1
#
_cell.length_a   1.000
_cell.length_b   1.000
_cell.length_c   1.000
_cell.angle_alpha   90.00
_cell.angle_beta   90.00
_cell.angle_gamma   90.00
#
_symmetry.space_group_name_H-M   'P 1'
#
loop_
_entity.id
_entity.type
_entity.pdbx_description
1 polymer ?
#
loop_
_entity_poly.entity_id
_entity_poly.type
_entity_poly.pdbx_seq_one_letter_code
_entity_poly.pdbx_strand_id
1 'polypeptide(L)'
;LLLEVGPGNVTSTLARQHPSSRQVPILTSLEIEKGAKTDHQALLKTLGQLWLSGLEPDWNAFYGHQRRRRVELPTYAFDKKWCWVDPTNDIRREVAPVVVPELPVDVTPEIHAHRSVIMRKDLLLDTVKTILEEASGIEMEGVTPDMSFPEIGLDSLSLTQVAVTFKRAFSLPITFRQLNEEYATLDKLVEYLDGSLPADAYQPQPPALPPVSPVVAPVQMVTPVYAVPPVTATISAPMAMQPVGDSALGLIAQQLQILARQVALMQGSVPAVVPAPPVGAVPPAPVAVLSATAPVRKPVAETSADLTPEEAIEIKKPFGATARIERQATQLTTTQQTFLRQLTERYNRKTAASKAYSQQHRAYMADPRVVSGFKPLTKELVYPIVVNRSKGSRLWDLDGNEYIDILNGFGSTMLGYQPDVIKNALHDQVENGYEVGPQHELAGEVSRMVCEFTGFDRAALCSTGSEAVLGAMRIARATTGRSLIVAFTGSYHGIMDEVLVRGTKKLKSYPAASGIMPESVQNMLILDYGTDESLRIIKERAHELAAVLVEPVQSRRPEFRPIEFLKEVRTITEAAGTVLIFDEVITGFRMHPGGAQALFGIKADVASYGKVVGGG
;
A
#
# COMPACT_ATOMS: atom_id res chain seq x y z
N LEU A 1 13.46 44.57 -21.18
CA LEU A 1 11.99 44.40 -21.14
C LEU A 1 11.37 45.70 -21.64
N LEU A 2 10.28 45.64 -22.40
CA LEU A 2 9.51 46.80 -22.84
C LEU A 2 8.10 46.68 -22.26
N LEU A 3 7.65 47.74 -21.58
CA LEU A 3 6.29 47.84 -21.04
C LEU A 3 5.60 49.02 -21.72
N GLU A 4 4.53 48.76 -22.45
CA GLU A 4 3.63 49.80 -22.96
C GLU A 4 2.62 50.16 -21.87
N VAL A 5 2.63 51.44 -21.46
CA VAL A 5 1.72 51.97 -20.45
C VAL A 5 0.54 52.64 -21.16
N GLY A 6 -0.68 52.15 -20.92
CA GLY A 6 -1.90 52.62 -21.56
C GLY A 6 -2.78 51.50 -22.12
N PRO A 7 -3.99 51.84 -22.60
CA PRO A 7 -5.04 50.91 -23.06
C PRO A 7 -4.74 50.27 -24.44
N GLY A 8 -3.62 50.63 -25.05
CA GLY A 8 -3.24 50.18 -26.39
C GLY A 8 -2.20 49.08 -26.37
N ASN A 9 -1.99 48.50 -27.54
CA ASN A 9 -0.89 47.57 -27.82
C ASN A 9 -0.12 47.97 -29.09
N VAL A 10 -0.24 49.23 -29.53
CA VAL A 10 0.30 49.68 -30.82
C VAL A 10 1.81 49.68 -30.76
N THR A 11 2.40 50.27 -29.72
CA THR A 11 3.85 50.33 -29.54
C THR A 11 4.43 48.93 -29.34
N SER A 12 3.72 48.07 -28.60
CA SER A 12 4.09 46.68 -28.38
C SER A 12 4.04 45.85 -29.66
N THR A 13 3.04 46.10 -30.52
CA THR A 13 2.90 45.44 -31.81
C THR A 13 4.03 45.84 -32.75
N LEU A 14 4.37 47.13 -32.82
CA LEU A 14 5.50 47.64 -33.60
C LEU A 14 6.83 47.11 -33.05
N ALA A 15 7.00 47.09 -31.73
CA ALA A 15 8.19 46.56 -31.09
C ALA A 15 8.40 45.07 -31.40
N ARG A 16 7.31 44.27 -31.49
CA ARG A 16 7.38 42.85 -31.87
C ARG A 16 7.85 42.63 -33.31
N GLN A 17 7.59 43.57 -34.22
CA GLN A 17 8.03 43.49 -35.63
C GLN A 17 9.53 43.77 -35.81
N HIS A 18 10.20 44.33 -34.79
CA HIS A 18 11.63 44.61 -34.85
C HIS A 18 12.47 43.31 -34.77
N PRO A 19 13.53 43.12 -35.57
CA PRO A 19 14.34 41.88 -35.58
C PRO A 19 14.92 41.49 -34.21
N SER A 20 15.23 42.48 -33.37
CA SER A 20 15.76 42.32 -32.01
C SER A 20 14.70 41.96 -30.95
N SER A 21 13.41 41.93 -31.32
CA SER A 21 12.29 41.72 -30.37
C SER A 21 12.26 40.33 -29.74
N ARG A 22 12.87 39.33 -30.40
CA ARG A 22 12.90 37.93 -29.92
C ARG A 22 13.66 37.74 -28.61
N GLN A 23 14.46 38.72 -28.19
CA GLN A 23 15.30 38.64 -26.98
C GLN A 23 14.75 39.47 -25.80
N VAL A 24 13.65 40.21 -25.98
CA VAL A 24 13.15 41.15 -24.97
C VAL A 24 11.66 40.91 -24.69
N PRO A 25 11.25 40.66 -23.43
CA PRO A 25 9.82 40.57 -23.08
C PRO A 25 9.12 41.90 -23.38
N ILE A 26 8.01 41.86 -24.12
CA ILE A 26 7.17 43.01 -24.47
C ILE A 26 5.80 42.82 -23.84
N LEU A 27 5.44 43.70 -22.89
CA LEU A 27 4.22 43.63 -22.09
C LEU A 27 3.38 44.90 -22.28
N THR A 28 2.07 44.77 -22.12
CA THR A 28 1.10 45.87 -22.18
C THR A 28 0.39 45.98 -20.84
N SER A 29 0.33 47.17 -20.27
CA SER A 29 -0.29 47.39 -18.95
C SER A 29 -1.81 47.21 -18.93
N LEU A 30 -2.50 47.52 -20.04
CA LEU A 30 -3.96 47.47 -20.15
C LEU A 30 -4.36 46.93 -21.54
N GLU A 31 -4.15 45.64 -21.77
CA GLU A 31 -4.57 44.99 -23.02
C GLU A 31 -6.10 44.91 -23.11
N ILE A 32 -6.71 45.64 -24.06
CA ILE A 32 -8.13 45.50 -24.38
C ILE A 32 -8.34 44.20 -25.19
N GLU A 33 -8.40 43.06 -24.51
CA GLU A 33 -8.94 41.83 -25.12
C GLU A 33 -10.45 41.96 -25.29
N LYS A 34 -10.98 41.65 -26.49
CA LYS A 34 -12.44 41.55 -26.72
C LYS A 34 -12.99 40.36 -25.92
N GLY A 35 -13.49 40.63 -24.72
CA GLY A 35 -14.16 39.66 -23.86
C GLY A 35 -13.87 39.90 -22.38
N ALA A 36 -14.81 40.57 -21.70
CA ALA A 36 -15.04 40.58 -20.25
C ALA A 36 -13.83 40.40 -19.32
N LYS A 37 -12.76 41.20 -19.48
CA LYS A 37 -11.71 41.35 -18.45
C LYS A 37 -11.71 42.78 -17.94
N THR A 38 -11.69 42.95 -16.63
CA THR A 38 -11.57 44.29 -16.04
C THR A 38 -10.15 44.83 -16.20
N ASP A 39 -9.98 46.15 -16.28
CA ASP A 39 -8.66 46.82 -16.32
C ASP A 39 -7.75 46.34 -15.17
N HIS A 40 -8.36 46.04 -14.02
CA HIS A 40 -7.67 45.51 -12.85
C HIS A 40 -7.06 44.12 -13.09
N GLN A 41 -7.79 43.22 -13.75
CA GLN A 41 -7.29 41.89 -14.11
C GLN A 41 -6.17 41.97 -15.14
N ALA A 42 -6.28 42.86 -16.14
CA ALA A 42 -5.22 43.08 -17.12
C ALA A 42 -3.94 43.60 -16.44
N LEU A 43 -4.08 44.56 -15.54
CA LEU A 43 -2.96 45.11 -14.77
C LEU A 43 -2.34 44.06 -13.84
N LEU A 44 -3.14 43.24 -13.15
CA LEU A 44 -2.66 42.13 -12.33
C LEU A 44 -1.91 41.06 -13.14
N LYS A 45 -2.44 40.69 -14.32
CA LYS A 45 -1.80 39.77 -15.26
C LYS A 45 -0.44 40.30 -15.68
N THR A 46 -0.36 41.57 -16.06
CA THR A 46 0.90 42.22 -16.47
C THR A 46 1.87 42.37 -15.31
N LEU A 47 1.40 42.69 -14.10
CA LEU A 47 2.22 42.74 -12.89
C LEU A 47 2.82 41.37 -12.57
N GLY A 48 2.03 40.30 -12.72
CA GLY A 48 2.50 38.92 -12.61
C GLY A 48 3.55 38.57 -13.68
N GLN A 49 3.36 39.02 -14.92
CA GLN A 49 4.33 38.80 -16.01
C GLN A 49 5.64 39.58 -15.79
N LEU A 50 5.57 40.80 -15.24
CA LEU A 50 6.75 41.56 -14.81
C LEU A 50 7.51 40.81 -13.71
N TRP A 51 6.79 40.26 -12.73
CA TRP A 51 7.36 39.44 -11.67
C TRP A 51 8.04 38.17 -12.19
N LEU A 52 7.38 37.45 -13.09
CA LEU A 52 7.95 36.28 -13.78
C LEU A 52 9.17 36.63 -14.64
N SER A 53 9.29 37.89 -15.08
CA SER A 53 10.45 38.39 -15.81
C SER A 53 11.61 38.83 -14.89
N GLY A 54 11.49 38.63 -13.58
CA GLY A 54 12.53 38.92 -12.59
C GLY A 54 12.52 40.32 -12.00
N LEU A 55 11.48 41.13 -12.26
CA LEU A 55 11.27 42.42 -11.59
C LEU A 55 10.47 42.21 -10.31
N GLU A 56 10.83 42.85 -9.20
CA GLU A 56 10.07 42.74 -7.95
C GLU A 56 9.12 43.94 -7.82
N PRO A 57 7.78 43.76 -7.93
CA PRO A 57 6.84 44.85 -7.74
C PRO A 57 6.88 45.35 -6.29
N ASP A 58 6.72 46.67 -6.11
CA ASP A 58 6.44 47.23 -4.78
C ASP A 58 5.01 46.88 -4.37
N TRP A 59 4.86 45.79 -3.63
CA TRP A 59 3.57 45.32 -3.12
C TRP A 59 2.95 46.29 -2.10
N ASN A 60 3.76 47.06 -1.36
CA ASN A 60 3.25 48.03 -0.40
C ASN A 60 2.59 49.21 -1.14
N ALA A 61 3.23 49.71 -2.20
CA ALA A 61 2.63 50.71 -3.07
C ALA A 61 1.38 50.18 -3.78
N PHE A 62 1.45 48.95 -4.32
CA PHE A 62 0.33 48.33 -5.05
C PHE A 62 -0.92 48.14 -4.17
N TYR A 63 -0.73 47.70 -2.93
CA TYR A 63 -1.84 47.48 -1.99
C TYR A 63 -2.19 48.70 -1.13
N GLY A 64 -1.40 49.78 -1.18
CA GLY A 64 -1.48 50.92 -0.26
C GLY A 64 -2.81 51.67 -0.28
N HIS A 65 -3.51 51.67 -1.42
CA HIS A 65 -4.82 52.33 -1.58
C HIS A 65 -6.02 51.38 -1.49
N GLN A 66 -5.79 50.09 -1.21
CA GLN A 66 -6.89 49.12 -1.12
C GLN A 66 -7.55 49.12 0.26
N ARG A 67 -8.89 49.17 0.27
CA ARG A 67 -9.67 48.97 1.49
C ARG A 67 -10.00 47.49 1.66
N ARG A 68 -9.19 46.78 2.44
CA ARG A 68 -9.43 45.35 2.75
C ARG A 68 -10.60 45.22 3.72
N ARG A 69 -11.56 44.35 3.41
CA ARG A 69 -12.60 43.96 4.38
C ARG A 69 -11.99 42.95 5.35
N ARG A 70 -12.07 43.25 6.65
CA ARG A 70 -11.86 42.23 7.67
C ARG A 70 -13.11 41.37 7.70
N VAL A 71 -12.95 40.07 7.49
CA VAL A 71 -14.03 39.10 7.60
C VAL A 71 -13.83 38.39 8.93
N GLU A 72 -14.87 38.34 9.76
CA GLU A 72 -14.86 37.49 10.95
C GLU A 72 -14.83 36.03 10.50
N LEU A 73 -13.75 35.34 10.82
CA LEU A 73 -13.68 33.90 10.68
C LEU A 73 -14.44 33.24 11.83
N PRO A 74 -15.02 32.05 11.64
CA PRO A 74 -15.68 31.33 12.71
C PRO A 74 -14.71 31.15 13.89
N THR A 75 -15.18 31.47 15.09
CA THR A 75 -14.38 31.34 16.32
C THR A 75 -14.33 29.91 16.84
N TYR A 76 -15.22 29.05 16.33
CA TYR A 76 -15.23 27.63 16.59
C TYR A 76 -14.63 26.87 15.40
N ALA A 77 -13.56 26.12 15.63
CA ALA A 77 -12.80 25.44 14.58
C ALA A 77 -13.60 24.38 13.80
N PHE A 78 -14.75 23.94 14.34
CA PHE A 78 -15.64 22.96 13.72
C PHE A 78 -16.98 23.56 13.26
N ASP A 79 -17.08 24.89 13.20
CA ASP A 79 -18.24 25.54 12.59
C ASP A 79 -18.29 25.18 11.10
N LYS A 80 -19.47 24.76 10.63
CA LYS A 80 -19.72 24.38 9.23
C LYS A 80 -19.87 25.60 8.32
N LYS A 81 -19.75 26.82 8.83
CA LYS A 81 -19.82 28.05 8.03
C LYS A 81 -18.67 28.12 7.03
N TRP A 82 -19.01 28.01 5.76
CA TRP A 82 -18.08 28.17 4.65
C TRP A 82 -17.60 29.63 4.62
N CYS A 83 -16.29 29.84 4.78
CA CYS A 83 -15.67 31.16 4.81
C CYS A 83 -14.63 31.35 3.70
N TRP A 84 -14.62 30.44 2.72
CA TRP A 84 -13.80 30.58 1.53
C TRP A 84 -14.35 31.72 0.67
N VAL A 85 -13.44 32.50 0.07
CA VAL A 85 -13.82 33.43 -0.99
C VAL A 85 -14.08 32.58 -2.22
N ASP A 86 -15.34 32.49 -2.65
CA ASP A 86 -15.67 31.83 -3.91
C ASP A 86 -14.82 32.45 -5.03
N PRO A 87 -14.23 31.64 -5.92
CA PRO A 87 -13.62 32.20 -7.11
C PRO A 87 -14.68 33.03 -7.84
N THR A 88 -14.30 34.24 -8.26
CA THR A 88 -15.18 35.07 -9.11
C THR A 88 -15.62 34.22 -10.29
N ASN A 89 -16.93 34.01 -10.43
CA ASN A 89 -17.56 33.30 -11.54
C ASN A 89 -17.26 34.02 -12.86
N ASP A 90 -16.05 33.86 -13.39
CA ASP A 90 -15.74 34.19 -14.77
C ASP A 90 -15.96 32.94 -15.62
N ILE A 91 -17.15 32.93 -16.23
CA ILE A 91 -17.55 32.10 -17.38
C ILE A 91 -17.59 30.59 -17.08
N ARG A 92 -18.72 30.14 -16.52
CA ARG A 92 -19.25 28.82 -16.91
C ARG A 92 -19.47 28.87 -18.42
N ARG A 93 -18.58 28.26 -19.20
CA ARG A 93 -18.97 27.76 -20.53
C ARG A 93 -20.06 26.74 -20.27
N GLU A 94 -21.30 27.07 -20.61
CA GLU A 94 -22.33 26.06 -20.81
C GLU A 94 -21.81 25.08 -21.86
N VAL A 95 -21.31 23.94 -21.40
CA VAL A 95 -21.13 22.79 -22.26
C VAL A 95 -22.52 22.22 -22.43
N ALA A 96 -23.14 22.50 -23.57
CA ALA A 96 -24.39 21.85 -23.96
C ALA A 96 -24.20 20.32 -23.90
N PRO A 97 -25.17 19.56 -23.37
CA PRO A 97 -25.06 18.12 -23.30
C PRO A 97 -24.97 17.54 -24.71
N VAL A 98 -23.89 16.80 -24.98
CA VAL A 98 -23.74 16.00 -26.19
C VAL A 98 -24.66 14.79 -26.03
N VAL A 99 -25.76 14.79 -26.77
CA VAL A 99 -26.63 13.62 -26.94
C VAL A 99 -25.88 12.62 -27.81
N VAL A 100 -25.52 11.46 -27.25
CA VAL A 100 -24.99 10.31 -27.97
C VAL A 100 -26.18 9.47 -28.44
N PRO A 101 -26.36 9.17 -29.73
CA PRO A 101 -27.44 8.30 -30.19
C PRO A 101 -27.16 6.84 -29.83
N GLU A 102 -28.11 6.18 -29.17
CA GLU A 102 -28.11 4.73 -28.97
C GLU A 102 -28.35 4.03 -30.32
N LEU A 103 -27.46 3.08 -30.65
CA LEU A 103 -27.67 2.09 -31.71
C LEU A 103 -28.09 0.76 -31.06
N PRO A 104 -29.07 0.02 -31.61
CA PRO A 104 -29.48 -1.27 -31.06
C PRO A 104 -28.49 -2.36 -31.47
N VAL A 105 -28.02 -3.15 -30.50
CA VAL A 105 -27.22 -4.36 -30.76
C VAL A 105 -27.99 -5.55 -30.21
N ASP A 106 -28.48 -6.36 -31.14
CA ASP A 106 -29.16 -7.63 -30.91
C ASP A 106 -28.19 -8.74 -31.30
N VAL A 107 -27.58 -9.44 -30.33
CA VAL A 107 -26.79 -10.64 -30.58
C VAL A 107 -26.88 -11.60 -29.39
N THR A 108 -27.67 -12.67 -29.56
CA THR A 108 -27.59 -13.89 -28.77
C THR A 108 -26.42 -14.77 -29.27
N PRO A 109 -25.53 -15.30 -28.41
CA PRO A 109 -24.53 -16.26 -28.84
C PRO A 109 -25.04 -17.71 -28.72
N GLU A 110 -25.06 -18.42 -29.85
CA GLU A 110 -25.16 -19.88 -29.91
C GLU A 110 -23.79 -20.52 -29.61
N ILE A 111 -23.77 -21.52 -28.73
CA ILE A 111 -22.57 -22.28 -28.34
C ILE A 111 -22.46 -23.50 -29.27
N HIS A 112 -21.35 -23.63 -30.00
CA HIS A 112 -20.96 -24.88 -30.69
C HIS A 112 -19.67 -25.42 -30.08
N ALA A 113 -19.74 -26.62 -29.50
CA ALA A 113 -18.60 -27.33 -28.93
C ALA A 113 -18.04 -28.36 -29.93
N HIS A 114 -16.81 -28.16 -30.40
CA HIS A 114 -16.04 -29.21 -31.09
C HIS A 114 -15.08 -29.90 -30.11
N ARG A 115 -15.18 -31.22 -29.98
CA ARG A 115 -14.26 -32.07 -29.20
C ARG A 115 -13.14 -32.59 -30.10
N SER A 116 -11.88 -32.29 -29.78
CA SER A 116 -10.68 -32.89 -30.38
C SER A 116 -10.10 -33.99 -29.48
N VAL A 117 -9.55 -35.04 -30.08
CA VAL A 117 -8.83 -36.12 -29.40
C VAL A 117 -7.41 -35.64 -29.13
N ILE A 118 -7.02 -35.54 -27.85
CA ILE A 118 -5.73 -34.98 -27.42
C ILE A 118 -4.63 -36.05 -27.56
N MET A 119 -3.55 -35.77 -28.29
CA MET A 119 -2.39 -36.67 -28.42
C MET A 119 -1.41 -36.46 -27.24
N ARG A 120 -0.56 -37.46 -26.93
CA ARG A 120 0.44 -37.37 -25.85
C ARG A 120 1.36 -36.15 -25.98
N LYS A 121 1.79 -35.82 -27.20
CA LYS A 121 2.60 -34.62 -27.47
C LYS A 121 1.84 -33.33 -27.18
N ASP A 122 0.52 -33.31 -27.35
CA ASP A 122 -0.30 -32.14 -27.01
C ASP A 122 -0.42 -31.98 -25.49
N LEU A 123 -0.57 -33.09 -24.75
CA LEU A 123 -0.53 -33.08 -23.28
C LEU A 123 0.83 -32.63 -22.74
N LEU A 124 1.93 -33.08 -23.35
CA LEU A 124 3.27 -32.66 -22.99
C LEU A 124 3.52 -31.20 -23.38
N LEU A 125 3.01 -30.74 -24.52
CA LEU A 125 3.10 -29.34 -24.94
C LEU A 125 2.35 -28.43 -23.95
N ASP A 126 1.13 -28.79 -23.56
CA ASP A 126 0.36 -28.04 -22.55
C ASP A 126 1.05 -28.06 -21.18
N THR A 127 1.62 -29.19 -20.78
CA THR A 127 2.37 -29.31 -19.52
C THR A 127 3.66 -28.47 -19.57
N VAL A 128 4.39 -28.48 -20.69
CA VAL A 128 5.59 -27.68 -20.92
C VAL A 128 5.25 -26.20 -20.92
N LYS A 129 4.15 -25.79 -21.59
CA LYS A 129 3.64 -24.43 -21.57
C LYS A 129 3.27 -23.98 -20.16
N THR A 130 2.56 -24.82 -19.41
CA THR A 130 2.19 -24.54 -18.01
C THR A 130 3.44 -24.37 -17.14
N ILE A 131 4.42 -25.27 -17.25
CA ILE A 131 5.66 -25.19 -16.46
C ILE A 131 6.49 -23.96 -16.86
N LEU A 132 6.53 -23.61 -18.14
CA LEU A 132 7.20 -22.40 -18.61
C LEU A 132 6.47 -21.14 -18.11
N GLU A 133 5.15 -21.10 -18.15
CA GLU A 133 4.30 -20.00 -17.66
C GLU A 133 4.46 -19.82 -16.15
N GLU A 134 4.36 -20.89 -15.36
CA GLU A 134 4.58 -20.85 -13.91
C GLU A 134 6.02 -20.44 -13.53
N ALA A 135 7.02 -20.90 -14.29
CA ALA A 135 8.43 -20.63 -14.00
C ALA A 135 8.90 -19.25 -14.47
N SER A 136 8.27 -18.69 -15.51
CA SER A 136 8.69 -17.42 -16.13
C SER A 136 7.71 -16.26 -15.97
N GLY A 137 6.43 -16.52 -15.67
CA GLY A 137 5.37 -15.52 -15.63
C GLY A 137 5.01 -14.92 -17.00
N ILE A 138 5.29 -15.66 -18.08
CA ILE A 138 4.97 -15.28 -19.47
C ILE A 138 3.83 -16.17 -19.96
N GLU A 139 2.70 -15.56 -20.35
CA GLU A 139 1.56 -16.27 -20.96
C GLU A 139 1.97 -16.99 -22.25
N MET A 140 1.64 -18.28 -22.37
CA MET A 140 1.97 -19.11 -23.54
C MET A 140 0.83 -19.17 -24.58
N GLU A 141 -0.20 -18.35 -24.41
CA GLU A 141 -1.37 -18.24 -25.28
C GLU A 141 -1.02 -17.41 -26.54
N GLY A 142 -1.10 -18.05 -27.72
CA GLY A 142 -0.65 -17.46 -28.99
C GLY A 142 0.82 -17.69 -29.36
N VAL A 143 1.62 -18.31 -28.48
CA VAL A 143 2.99 -18.76 -28.80
C VAL A 143 2.95 -19.96 -29.75
N THR A 144 3.59 -19.83 -30.91
CA THR A 144 3.74 -20.94 -31.84
C THR A 144 4.92 -21.84 -31.44
N PRO A 145 4.82 -23.17 -31.61
CA PRO A 145 5.82 -24.11 -31.07
C PRO A 145 7.25 -23.98 -31.64
N ASP A 146 7.39 -23.27 -32.77
CA ASP A 146 8.63 -22.99 -33.49
C ASP A 146 9.35 -21.73 -33.02
N MET A 147 8.70 -20.87 -32.22
CA MET A 147 9.33 -19.66 -31.66
C MET A 147 10.45 -20.03 -30.69
N SER A 148 11.55 -19.28 -30.77
CA SER A 148 12.65 -19.46 -29.83
C SER A 148 12.33 -18.82 -28.48
N PHE A 149 12.85 -19.40 -27.39
CA PHE A 149 12.59 -18.88 -26.04
C PHE A 149 12.92 -17.39 -25.85
N PRO A 150 14.01 -16.83 -26.42
CA PRO A 150 14.26 -15.39 -26.38
C PRO A 150 13.20 -14.55 -27.11
N GLU A 151 12.61 -15.04 -28.21
CA GLU A 151 11.54 -14.37 -28.96
C GLU A 151 10.22 -14.38 -28.18
N ILE A 152 10.01 -15.39 -27.33
CA ILE A 152 8.90 -15.49 -26.38
C ILE A 152 9.10 -14.54 -25.17
N GLY A 153 10.29 -13.96 -25.02
CA GLY A 153 10.62 -13.03 -23.93
C GLY A 153 11.26 -13.70 -22.72
N LEU A 154 11.65 -14.97 -22.82
CA LEU A 154 12.37 -15.69 -21.77
C LEU A 154 13.83 -15.23 -21.75
N ASP A 155 14.17 -14.44 -20.74
CA ASP A 155 15.55 -14.02 -20.53
C ASP A 155 16.41 -15.14 -19.89
N SER A 156 17.71 -14.89 -19.76
CA SER A 156 18.66 -15.87 -19.22
C SER A 156 18.37 -16.27 -17.77
N LEU A 157 17.69 -15.41 -17.00
CA LEU A 157 17.28 -15.71 -15.62
C LEU A 157 16.07 -16.64 -15.61
N SER A 158 15.10 -16.37 -16.49
CA SER A 158 13.89 -17.16 -16.71
C SER A 158 14.22 -18.57 -17.18
N LEU A 159 15.10 -18.73 -18.18
CA LEU A 159 15.55 -20.04 -18.67
C LEU A 159 16.29 -20.87 -17.60
N THR A 160 16.94 -20.22 -16.65
CA THR A 160 17.60 -20.90 -15.53
C THR A 160 16.57 -21.40 -14.51
N GLN A 161 15.54 -20.60 -14.22
CA GLN A 161 14.44 -21.00 -13.34
C GLN A 161 13.64 -22.16 -13.95
N VAL A 162 13.38 -22.09 -15.25
CA VAL A 162 12.76 -23.14 -16.05
C VAL A 162 13.56 -24.46 -15.93
N ALA A 163 14.88 -24.45 -16.18
CA ALA A 163 15.72 -25.64 -16.05
C ALA A 163 15.60 -26.35 -14.69
N VAL A 164 15.50 -25.58 -13.60
CA VAL A 164 15.33 -26.11 -12.23
C VAL A 164 13.94 -26.70 -12.03
N THR A 165 12.89 -26.03 -12.52
CA THR A 165 11.51 -26.53 -12.43
C THR A 165 11.33 -27.81 -13.25
N PHE A 166 11.91 -27.89 -14.45
CA PHE A 166 11.91 -29.11 -15.28
C PHE A 166 12.62 -30.28 -14.58
N LYS A 167 13.75 -30.02 -13.92
CA LYS A 167 14.44 -31.03 -13.10
C LYS A 167 13.57 -31.54 -11.94
N ARG A 168 12.72 -30.68 -11.36
CA ARG A 168 11.82 -31.07 -10.26
C ARG A 168 10.57 -31.80 -10.78
N ALA A 169 9.98 -31.34 -11.87
CA ALA A 169 8.75 -31.88 -12.44
C ALA A 169 8.96 -33.21 -13.16
N PHE A 170 10.08 -33.36 -13.89
CA PHE A 170 10.35 -34.52 -14.73
C PHE A 170 11.54 -35.36 -14.26
N SER A 171 12.23 -34.97 -13.18
CA SER A 171 13.45 -35.63 -12.69
C SER A 171 14.60 -35.70 -13.72
N LEU A 172 14.57 -34.85 -14.76
CA LEU A 172 15.57 -34.79 -15.84
C LEU A 172 16.46 -33.54 -15.67
N PRO A 173 17.80 -33.68 -15.59
CA PRO A 173 18.70 -32.53 -15.44
C PRO A 173 18.93 -31.82 -16.78
N ILE A 174 18.08 -30.85 -17.10
CA ILE A 174 18.27 -29.96 -18.25
C ILE A 174 19.05 -28.73 -17.80
N THR A 175 20.07 -28.30 -18.55
CA THR A 175 20.87 -27.12 -18.23
C THR A 175 20.45 -25.89 -19.03
N PHE A 176 20.75 -24.69 -18.52
CA PHE A 176 20.52 -23.43 -19.24
C PHE A 176 21.09 -23.46 -20.67
N ARG A 177 22.32 -23.97 -20.82
CA ARG A 177 22.99 -24.03 -22.13
C ARG A 177 22.21 -24.90 -23.11
N GLN A 178 21.64 -26.02 -22.65
CA GLN A 178 20.81 -26.87 -23.49
C GLN A 178 19.48 -26.22 -23.86
N LEU A 179 18.83 -25.50 -22.94
CA LEU A 179 17.61 -24.74 -23.27
C LEU A 179 17.88 -23.56 -24.21
N ASN A 180 19.08 -22.98 -24.20
CA ASN A 180 19.42 -21.85 -25.06
C ASN A 180 20.00 -22.26 -26.42
N GLU A 181 20.66 -23.41 -26.52
CA GLU A 181 21.36 -23.86 -27.74
C GLU A 181 20.71 -25.11 -28.39
N GLU A 182 20.39 -26.14 -27.61
CA GLU A 182 19.99 -27.46 -28.13
C GLU A 182 18.46 -27.63 -28.25
N TYR A 183 17.70 -27.16 -27.26
CA TYR A 183 16.24 -27.25 -27.16
C TYR A 183 15.59 -25.86 -27.19
N ALA A 184 16.11 -24.94 -28.00
CA ALA A 184 15.76 -23.52 -27.97
C ALA A 184 14.30 -23.15 -28.33
N THR A 185 13.45 -24.12 -28.66
CA THR A 185 12.04 -23.95 -29.04
C THR A 185 11.16 -24.97 -28.31
N LEU A 186 9.86 -24.70 -28.21
CA LEU A 186 8.89 -25.60 -27.56
C LEU A 186 8.85 -26.97 -28.21
N ASP A 187 8.85 -27.05 -29.54
CA ASP A 187 8.84 -28.34 -30.26
C ASP A 187 10.04 -29.21 -29.93
N LYS A 188 11.25 -28.63 -29.93
CA LYS A 188 12.49 -29.38 -29.65
C LYS A 188 12.55 -29.85 -28.20
N LEU A 189 11.99 -29.07 -27.27
CA LEU A 189 11.91 -29.44 -25.86
C LEU A 189 10.87 -30.54 -25.63
N VAL A 190 9.70 -30.45 -26.26
CA VAL A 190 8.65 -31.48 -26.19
C VAL A 190 9.12 -32.78 -26.84
N GLU A 191 9.85 -32.72 -27.95
CA GLU A 191 10.43 -33.89 -28.61
C GLU A 191 11.49 -34.58 -27.73
N TYR A 192 12.34 -33.80 -27.05
CA TYR A 192 13.29 -34.33 -26.09
C TYR A 192 12.60 -35.00 -24.88
N LEU A 193 11.52 -34.40 -24.37
CA LEU A 193 10.77 -34.93 -23.23
C LEU A 193 9.96 -36.17 -23.59
N ASP A 194 9.34 -36.22 -24.77
CA ASP A 194 8.62 -37.39 -25.26
C ASP A 194 9.58 -38.59 -25.44
N GLY A 195 10.84 -38.34 -25.84
CA GLY A 195 11.88 -39.37 -25.95
C GLY A 195 12.56 -39.77 -24.63
N SER A 196 12.53 -38.91 -23.61
CA SER A 196 13.27 -39.11 -22.34
C SER A 196 12.39 -39.56 -21.16
N LEU A 197 11.07 -39.43 -21.25
CA LEU A 197 10.12 -39.83 -20.21
C LEU A 197 9.55 -41.24 -20.44
N PRO A 198 9.18 -41.97 -19.38
CA PRO A 198 8.53 -43.29 -19.50
C PRO A 198 7.25 -43.26 -20.38
N ALA A 199 7.06 -44.27 -21.22
CA ALA A 199 5.98 -44.36 -22.23
C ALA A 199 4.55 -44.45 -21.64
N ASP A 200 4.46 -44.65 -20.32
CA ASP A 200 3.27 -44.81 -19.50
C ASP A 200 2.84 -43.51 -18.79
N ALA A 201 3.71 -42.49 -18.70
CA ALA A 201 3.37 -41.16 -18.16
C ALA A 201 2.66 -40.29 -19.22
N TYR A 202 1.64 -39.49 -18.86
CA TYR A 202 0.94 -38.54 -19.77
C TYR A 202 0.18 -39.17 -20.96
N GLN A 203 -0.61 -40.23 -20.72
CA GLN A 203 -1.55 -40.76 -21.73
C GLN A 203 -2.98 -40.19 -21.58
N PRO A 204 -3.75 -40.01 -22.69
CA PRO A 204 -5.13 -39.54 -22.63
C PRO A 204 -6.04 -40.56 -21.91
N GLN A 205 -6.78 -40.12 -20.88
CA GLN A 205 -7.76 -40.97 -20.18
C GLN A 205 -9.11 -41.04 -20.93
N PRO A 206 -9.79 -42.21 -20.96
CA PRO A 206 -11.12 -42.32 -21.55
C PRO A 206 -12.19 -41.58 -20.71
N PRO A 207 -13.18 -40.92 -21.34
CA PRO A 207 -14.13 -40.04 -20.64
C PRO A 207 -15.12 -40.81 -19.75
N ALA A 208 -15.32 -40.32 -18.53
CA ALA A 208 -16.33 -40.78 -17.58
C ALA A 208 -17.75 -40.34 -17.98
N LEU A 209 -18.73 -41.24 -17.81
CA LEU A 209 -20.16 -40.98 -18.08
C LEU A 209 -20.75 -39.99 -17.06
N PRO A 210 -21.61 -39.03 -17.47
CA PRO A 210 -22.19 -38.03 -16.59
C PRO A 210 -23.27 -38.62 -15.66
N PRO A 211 -23.47 -38.03 -14.45
CA PRO A 211 -24.45 -38.51 -13.47
C PRO A 211 -25.89 -38.16 -13.88
N VAL A 212 -26.81 -39.11 -13.70
CA VAL A 212 -28.25 -38.95 -13.94
C VAL A 212 -28.89 -38.34 -12.69
N SER A 213 -29.57 -37.19 -12.84
CA SER A 213 -30.35 -36.55 -11.75
C SER A 213 -31.51 -37.44 -11.31
N PRO A 214 -31.76 -37.64 -9.99
CA PRO A 214 -32.85 -38.49 -9.53
C PRO A 214 -34.21 -37.78 -9.60
N VAL A 215 -35.18 -38.50 -10.14
CA VAL A 215 -36.62 -38.21 -10.11
C VAL A 215 -37.15 -38.42 -8.70
N VAL A 216 -37.96 -37.47 -8.21
CA VAL A 216 -38.66 -37.53 -6.93
C VAL A 216 -39.76 -38.60 -6.96
N ALA A 217 -39.70 -39.55 -6.02
CA ALA A 217 -40.78 -40.49 -5.69
C ALA A 217 -40.80 -40.70 -4.15
N PRO A 218 -41.95 -41.08 -3.57
CA PRO A 218 -42.38 -40.59 -2.26
C PRO A 218 -41.79 -41.31 -1.03
N VAL A 219 -41.88 -40.58 0.09
CA VAL A 219 -41.41 -40.86 1.45
C VAL A 219 -41.84 -42.25 1.98
N GLN A 220 -40.86 -43.03 2.45
CA GLN A 220 -41.07 -44.13 3.40
C GLN A 220 -40.20 -43.90 4.64
N MET A 221 -40.85 -43.83 5.81
CA MET A 221 -40.21 -43.74 7.11
C MET A 221 -39.62 -45.10 7.51
N VAL A 222 -38.33 -45.14 7.84
CA VAL A 222 -37.72 -46.26 8.57
C VAL A 222 -36.74 -45.70 9.60
N THR A 223 -37.04 -45.95 10.88
CA THR A 223 -36.19 -45.69 12.04
C THR A 223 -35.09 -46.75 12.18
N PRO A 224 -33.84 -46.39 12.53
CA PRO A 224 -32.88 -47.36 13.04
C PRO A 224 -32.64 -47.23 14.55
N VAL A 225 -32.53 -48.41 15.16
CA VAL A 225 -32.31 -48.72 16.57
C VAL A 225 -30.81 -48.76 16.88
N TYR A 226 -30.44 -48.37 18.10
CA TYR A 226 -29.08 -48.42 18.68
C TYR A 226 -28.52 -49.85 18.80
N ALA A 227 -27.21 -50.00 18.57
CA ALA A 227 -26.43 -51.11 19.15
C ALA A 227 -24.95 -50.71 19.35
N VAL A 228 -24.46 -50.95 20.57
CA VAL A 228 -23.06 -50.87 21.04
C VAL A 228 -22.67 -52.32 21.39
N PRO A 229 -21.44 -52.82 21.09
CA PRO A 229 -20.47 -53.17 22.16
C PRO A 229 -18.99 -53.25 21.65
N PRO A 230 -18.02 -53.84 22.39
CA PRO A 230 -17.39 -53.30 23.59
C PRO A 230 -15.84 -53.24 23.49
N VAL A 231 -15.24 -52.67 24.53
CA VAL A 231 -13.79 -52.51 24.74
C VAL A 231 -13.19 -53.76 25.40
N THR A 232 -12.02 -54.21 24.95
CA THR A 232 -11.11 -55.09 25.71
C THR A 232 -9.68 -54.59 25.61
N ALA A 233 -9.04 -54.47 26.78
CA ALA A 233 -7.66 -54.06 26.98
C ALA A 233 -6.73 -55.28 27.05
N THR A 234 -5.51 -55.16 26.50
CA THR A 234 -4.37 -56.00 26.88
C THR A 234 -3.07 -55.18 26.85
N ILE A 235 -2.23 -55.47 27.85
CA ILE A 235 -0.94 -54.85 28.19
C ILE A 235 0.19 -55.65 27.52
N SER A 236 1.24 -55.01 27.01
CA SER A 236 2.56 -55.63 26.78
C SER A 236 3.71 -54.60 26.72
N ALA A 237 4.88 -55.08 27.15
CA ALA A 237 6.10 -54.40 27.58
C ALA A 237 7.08 -54.05 26.42
N PRO A 238 8.31 -53.52 26.66
CA PRO A 238 8.95 -52.48 25.85
C PRO A 238 9.85 -53.00 24.71
N MET A 239 10.06 -52.17 23.68
CA MET A 239 11.15 -52.31 22.70
C MET A 239 11.82 -50.97 22.38
N ALA A 240 13.09 -51.09 22.01
CA ALA A 240 14.14 -50.09 21.97
C ALA A 240 14.02 -49.00 20.89
N MET A 241 14.77 -47.90 21.11
CA MET A 241 14.85 -46.70 20.28
C MET A 241 15.32 -46.94 18.84
N GLN A 242 14.74 -46.19 17.90
CA GLN A 242 15.45 -45.67 16.73
C GLN A 242 15.04 -44.21 16.45
N PRO A 243 15.94 -43.39 15.86
CA PRO A 243 15.69 -41.96 15.63
C PRO A 243 14.87 -41.77 14.35
N VAL A 244 13.72 -41.09 14.44
CA VAL A 244 12.91 -40.75 13.26
C VAL A 244 12.66 -39.25 13.26
N GLY A 245 13.04 -38.62 12.15
CA GLY A 245 12.88 -37.20 11.88
C GLY A 245 11.44 -36.75 11.67
N ASP A 246 11.32 -35.44 11.49
CA ASP A 246 10.11 -34.62 11.39
C ASP A 246 8.98 -35.26 10.55
N SER A 247 8.11 -36.00 11.23
CA SER A 247 6.80 -36.38 10.72
C SER A 247 5.75 -36.05 11.79
N ALA A 248 4.55 -35.65 11.36
CA ALA A 248 3.46 -35.22 12.25
C ALA A 248 3.08 -36.26 13.33
N LEU A 249 3.36 -37.54 13.07
CA LEU A 249 3.22 -38.63 14.04
C LEU A 249 4.22 -38.54 15.21
N GLY A 250 5.43 -38.04 14.97
CA GLY A 250 6.43 -37.78 16.01
C GLY A 250 6.03 -36.64 16.95
N LEU A 251 5.39 -35.59 16.41
CA LEU A 251 4.85 -34.47 17.20
C LEU A 251 3.66 -34.92 18.07
N ILE A 252 2.79 -35.79 17.56
CA ILE A 252 1.68 -36.36 18.36
C ILE A 252 2.22 -37.25 19.49
N ALA A 253 3.25 -38.04 19.24
CA ALA A 253 3.91 -38.84 20.28
C ALA A 253 4.58 -37.96 21.35
N GLN A 254 5.20 -36.85 20.94
CA GLN A 254 5.80 -35.87 21.85
C GLN A 254 4.73 -35.13 22.67
N GLN A 255 3.58 -34.81 22.08
CA GLN A 255 2.46 -34.16 22.75
C GLN A 255 1.79 -35.10 23.78
N LEU A 256 1.68 -36.39 23.47
CA LEU A 256 1.21 -37.42 24.42
C LEU A 256 2.17 -37.62 25.60
N GLN A 257 3.49 -37.56 25.38
CA GLN A 257 4.49 -37.62 26.46
C GLN A 257 4.45 -36.39 27.38
N ILE A 258 4.19 -35.20 26.82
CA ILE A 258 4.05 -33.97 27.61
C ILE A 258 2.76 -34.01 28.45
N LEU A 259 1.65 -34.48 27.88
CA LEU A 259 0.40 -34.70 28.62
C LEU A 259 0.58 -35.73 29.75
N ALA A 260 1.31 -36.83 29.49
CA ALA A 260 1.62 -37.82 30.53
C ALA A 260 2.46 -37.24 31.68
N ARG A 261 3.42 -36.34 31.37
CA ARG A 261 4.18 -35.59 32.39
C ARG A 261 3.35 -34.57 33.17
N GLN A 262 2.38 -33.92 32.52
CA GLN A 262 1.46 -33.01 33.21
C GLN A 262 0.50 -33.76 34.15
N VAL A 263 0.03 -34.95 33.75
CA VAL A 263 -0.77 -35.83 34.63
C VAL A 263 0.07 -36.36 35.80
N ALA A 264 1.34 -36.72 35.58
CA ALA A 264 2.25 -37.13 36.65
C ALA A 264 2.59 -35.98 37.64
N LEU A 265 2.70 -34.74 37.14
CA LEU A 265 2.90 -33.55 37.97
C LEU A 265 1.63 -33.16 38.75
N MET A 266 0.43 -33.37 38.21
CA MET A 266 -0.83 -33.22 38.95
C MET A 266 -1.05 -34.32 40.00
N GLN A 267 -0.42 -35.49 39.84
CA GLN A 267 -0.44 -36.59 40.81
C GLN A 267 0.68 -36.52 41.87
N GLY A 268 1.40 -35.39 41.95
CA GLY A 268 2.19 -35.01 43.13
C GLY A 268 3.45 -35.84 43.41
N SER A 269 4.09 -36.44 42.40
CA SER A 269 5.31 -37.24 42.59
C SER A 269 6.55 -36.59 41.95
N VAL A 270 7.51 -36.18 42.81
CA VAL A 270 8.76 -35.50 42.44
C VAL A 270 9.87 -36.53 42.19
N PRO A 271 10.60 -36.52 41.05
CA PRO A 271 11.81 -37.32 40.92
C PRO A 271 13.06 -36.61 41.45
N ALA A 272 13.91 -37.36 42.14
CA ALA A 272 15.10 -36.93 42.86
C ALA A 272 16.28 -36.53 41.95
N VAL A 273 17.11 -35.65 42.50
CA VAL A 273 18.38 -35.11 41.96
C VAL A 273 19.50 -36.17 42.00
N VAL A 274 20.34 -36.21 40.96
CA VAL A 274 21.62 -36.95 40.93
C VAL A 274 22.75 -35.99 40.53
N PRO A 275 23.97 -36.06 41.13
CA PRO A 275 24.98 -35.01 41.04
C PRO A 275 25.97 -35.16 39.86
N ALA A 276 26.58 -34.04 39.47
CA ALA A 276 27.58 -33.93 38.39
C ALA A 276 29.04 -34.25 38.84
N PRO A 277 29.91 -34.76 37.94
CA PRO A 277 31.37 -34.80 38.15
C PRO A 277 32.13 -33.63 37.46
N PRO A 278 33.42 -33.40 37.82
CA PRO A 278 34.10 -32.10 37.75
C PRO A 278 34.85 -31.81 36.45
N VAL A 279 35.04 -30.51 36.15
CA VAL A 279 35.84 -29.99 35.03
C VAL A 279 37.22 -29.53 35.52
N GLY A 280 38.29 -30.09 34.94
CA GLY A 280 39.68 -29.69 35.17
C GLY A 280 40.17 -28.60 34.21
N ALA A 281 41.07 -27.74 34.70
CA ALA A 281 41.71 -26.64 33.97
C ALA A 281 43.02 -27.07 33.25
N VAL A 282 43.36 -26.48 32.10
CA VAL A 282 44.49 -25.53 31.80
C VAL A 282 44.97 -25.84 30.33
N PRO A 283 45.72 -25.04 29.50
CA PRO A 283 46.11 -23.60 29.40
C PRO A 283 45.77 -22.92 28.02
N PRO A 284 46.19 -21.65 27.75
CA PRO A 284 45.75 -20.88 26.57
C PRO A 284 46.74 -20.76 25.38
N ALA A 285 46.20 -20.22 24.27
CA ALA A 285 46.81 -19.63 23.05
C ALA A 285 47.17 -20.58 21.88
N PRO A 286 47.12 -20.16 20.59
CA PRO A 286 47.16 -18.77 20.10
C PRO A 286 46.08 -18.34 19.10
N VAL A 287 46.05 -17.01 18.92
CA VAL A 287 45.24 -16.21 18.01
C VAL A 287 45.58 -16.54 16.55
N ALA A 288 44.56 -16.93 15.77
CA ALA A 288 44.62 -16.95 14.31
C ALA A 288 43.74 -15.82 13.76
N VAL A 289 44.41 -14.83 13.17
CA VAL A 289 43.81 -13.77 12.37
C VAL A 289 43.30 -14.43 11.07
N LEU A 290 41.99 -14.54 10.92
CA LEU A 290 41.37 -14.83 9.63
C LEU A 290 40.65 -13.58 9.13
N SER A 291 41.37 -12.88 8.25
CA SER A 291 40.81 -12.01 7.23
C SER A 291 39.91 -12.84 6.32
N ALA A 292 38.63 -12.53 6.29
CA ALA A 292 37.76 -12.79 5.15
C ALA A 292 36.45 -12.04 5.37
N THR A 293 36.41 -10.84 4.79
CA THR A 293 35.28 -10.32 4.02
C THR A 293 34.09 -11.27 3.95
N ALA A 294 33.10 -11.06 4.81
CA ALA A 294 31.76 -11.60 4.59
C ALA A 294 31.09 -10.67 3.57
N PRO A 295 30.84 -11.09 2.31
CA PRO A 295 29.97 -10.33 1.46
C PRO A 295 28.56 -10.53 2.02
N VAL A 296 28.04 -9.40 2.50
CA VAL A 296 26.64 -9.07 2.75
C VAL A 296 25.69 -10.05 2.07
N ARG A 297 25.02 -10.83 2.92
CA ARG A 297 23.83 -11.59 2.55
C ARG A 297 22.74 -10.62 2.08
N LYS A 298 21.97 -11.13 1.10
CA LYS A 298 20.66 -10.69 0.60
C LYS A 298 20.69 -9.72 -0.60
N PRO A 299 19.61 -9.68 -1.40
CA PRO A 299 18.52 -10.65 -1.61
C PRO A 299 18.32 -10.95 -3.13
N VAL A 300 18.05 -12.19 -3.55
CA VAL A 300 16.69 -12.77 -3.70
C VAL A 300 15.67 -11.74 -4.20
N ALA A 301 15.53 -11.62 -5.51
CA ALA A 301 14.43 -10.95 -6.21
C ALA A 301 13.69 -12.04 -7.00
N GLU A 302 12.50 -12.45 -6.57
CA GLU A 302 11.20 -11.92 -7.05
C GLU A 302 10.90 -12.35 -8.48
N THR A 303 10.26 -13.51 -8.65
CA THR A 303 9.43 -13.79 -9.83
C THR A 303 7.98 -13.42 -9.52
N SER A 304 7.56 -12.31 -10.14
CA SER A 304 6.19 -12.00 -10.48
C SER A 304 5.67 -13.02 -11.49
N ALA A 305 4.51 -13.64 -11.21
CA ALA A 305 3.72 -14.35 -12.20
C ALA A 305 2.38 -13.63 -12.40
N ASP A 306 2.11 -13.42 -13.69
CA ASP A 306 0.86 -13.12 -14.39
C ASP A 306 0.10 -11.88 -13.96
N LEU A 307 0.51 -10.81 -14.63
CA LEU A 307 -0.11 -9.52 -14.59
C LEU A 307 -0.44 -9.15 -16.02
N THR A 308 -1.69 -8.80 -16.30
CA THR A 308 -2.03 -8.03 -17.50
C THR A 308 -1.08 -6.83 -17.60
N PRO A 309 -0.80 -6.27 -18.80
CA PRO A 309 0.10 -5.12 -18.94
C PRO A 309 -0.24 -3.96 -18.00
N GLU A 310 -1.52 -3.80 -17.68
CA GLU A 310 -2.07 -2.84 -16.72
C GLU A 310 -1.81 -3.24 -15.26
N GLU A 311 -2.01 -4.51 -14.90
CA GLU A 311 -1.67 -5.05 -13.58
C GLU A 311 -0.15 -5.04 -13.33
N ALA A 312 0.68 -5.19 -14.37
CA ALA A 312 2.14 -5.14 -14.28
C ALA A 312 2.63 -3.72 -14.00
N ILE A 313 1.94 -2.74 -14.57
CA ILE A 313 2.15 -1.31 -14.28
C ILE A 313 1.69 -1.00 -12.86
N GLU A 314 0.53 -1.49 -12.43
CA GLU A 314 0.03 -1.32 -11.06
C GLU A 314 0.96 -1.95 -10.02
N ILE A 315 1.48 -3.17 -10.23
CA ILE A 315 2.43 -3.83 -9.32
C ILE A 315 3.81 -3.15 -9.30
N LYS A 316 4.21 -2.46 -10.37
CA LYS A 316 5.43 -1.64 -10.35
C LYS A 316 5.28 -0.29 -9.64
N LYS A 317 4.07 0.19 -9.34
CA LYS A 317 3.88 1.46 -8.62
C LYS A 317 4.25 1.32 -7.14
N PRO A 318 5.18 2.09 -6.58
CA PRO A 318 5.49 1.99 -5.16
C PRO A 318 4.29 2.33 -4.28
N PHE A 319 4.02 1.50 -3.27
CA PHE A 319 3.05 1.75 -2.21
C PHE A 319 3.70 2.57 -1.08
N GLY A 320 2.98 3.55 -0.52
CA GLY A 320 3.49 4.39 0.57
C GLY A 320 4.73 5.23 0.21
N ALA A 321 5.55 5.57 1.21
CA ALA A 321 6.78 6.36 1.07
C ALA A 321 7.97 5.51 0.57
N THR A 322 7.78 4.81 -0.55
CA THR A 322 8.85 4.02 -1.18
C THR A 322 9.49 4.82 -2.31
N ALA A 323 10.82 4.79 -2.42
CA ALA A 323 11.59 5.58 -3.38
C ALA A 323 11.16 5.30 -4.84
N ARG A 324 10.54 6.28 -5.50
CA ARG A 324 10.40 6.28 -6.96
C ARG A 324 11.76 6.60 -7.58
N ILE A 325 12.54 5.57 -7.91
CA ILE A 325 13.81 5.74 -8.61
C ILE A 325 13.54 5.70 -10.11
N GLU A 326 13.39 6.87 -10.72
CA GLU A 326 13.37 6.98 -12.18
C GLU A 326 14.82 6.87 -12.71
N ARG A 327 15.09 5.85 -13.53
CA ARG A 327 16.43 5.62 -14.11
C ARG A 327 16.62 6.25 -15.49
N GLN A 328 15.56 6.72 -16.13
CA GLN A 328 15.59 7.35 -17.45
C GLN A 328 15.68 8.87 -17.32
N ALA A 329 16.57 9.48 -18.10
CA ALA A 329 16.73 10.93 -18.14
C ALA A 329 15.85 11.52 -19.26
N THR A 330 14.82 12.26 -18.90
CA THR A 330 14.10 13.12 -19.86
C THR A 330 15.07 14.20 -20.35
N GLN A 331 15.16 14.40 -21.67
CA GLN A 331 16.00 15.47 -22.21
C GLN A 331 15.38 16.82 -21.84
N LEU A 332 16.09 17.58 -21.01
CA LEU A 332 15.73 18.96 -20.67
C LEU A 332 16.23 19.90 -21.76
N THR A 333 15.42 20.90 -22.10
CA THR A 333 15.86 22.05 -22.90
C THR A 333 16.98 22.83 -22.21
N THR A 334 17.80 23.57 -22.97
CA THR A 334 18.89 24.39 -22.41
C THR A 334 18.42 25.38 -21.33
N THR A 335 17.23 25.95 -21.51
CA THR A 335 16.60 26.84 -20.53
C THR A 335 16.27 26.10 -19.23
N GLN A 336 15.66 24.92 -19.32
CA GLN A 336 15.34 24.09 -18.15
C GLN A 336 16.59 23.61 -17.42
N GLN A 337 17.64 23.23 -18.15
CA GLN A 337 18.93 22.84 -17.55
C GLN A 337 19.57 24.00 -16.78
N THR A 338 19.53 25.20 -17.35
CA THR A 338 20.09 26.39 -16.69
C THR A 338 19.28 26.76 -15.45
N PHE A 339 17.95 26.71 -15.52
CA PHE A 339 17.09 26.91 -14.37
C PHE A 339 17.37 25.88 -13.27
N LEU A 340 17.44 24.58 -13.60
CA LEU A 340 17.67 23.53 -12.62
C LEU A 340 19.04 23.68 -11.93
N ARG A 341 20.08 24.06 -12.68
CA ARG A 341 21.42 24.33 -12.12
C ARG A 341 21.36 25.46 -11.10
N GLN A 342 20.78 26.59 -11.48
CA GLN A 342 20.64 27.76 -10.61
C GLN A 342 19.75 27.47 -9.39
N LEU A 343 18.68 26.70 -9.56
CA LEU A 343 17.84 26.25 -8.45
C LEU A 343 18.64 25.38 -7.49
N THR A 344 19.41 24.42 -8.01
CA THR A 344 20.25 23.51 -7.21
C THR A 344 21.28 24.28 -6.40
N GLU A 345 21.98 25.23 -7.01
CA GLU A 345 22.95 26.08 -6.32
C GLU A 345 22.29 26.91 -5.20
N ARG A 346 21.17 27.57 -5.48
CA ARG A 346 20.44 28.38 -4.48
C ARG A 346 19.89 27.53 -3.35
N TYR A 347 19.30 26.39 -3.65
CA TYR A 347 18.70 25.49 -2.68
C TYR A 347 19.76 24.89 -1.76
N ASN A 348 20.85 24.38 -2.33
CA ASN A 348 21.96 23.80 -1.57
C ASN A 348 22.67 24.85 -0.71
N ARG A 349 22.81 26.08 -1.20
CA ARG A 349 23.35 27.19 -0.40
C ARG A 349 22.44 27.54 0.76
N LYS A 350 21.12 27.52 0.55
CA LYS A 350 20.14 27.83 1.61
C LYS A 350 20.09 26.74 2.68
N THR A 351 20.24 25.47 2.31
CA THR A 351 20.01 24.29 3.18
C THR A 351 21.27 23.43 3.32
N ALA A 352 22.43 24.09 3.38
CA ALA A 352 23.74 23.45 3.31
C ALA A 352 23.98 22.50 4.48
N ALA A 353 23.60 22.90 5.69
CA ALA A 353 23.74 22.09 6.89
C ALA A 353 22.83 20.85 6.84
N SER A 354 21.60 20.97 6.33
CA SER A 354 20.71 19.80 6.14
C SER A 354 21.31 18.76 5.18
N LYS A 355 21.93 19.22 4.08
CA LYS A 355 22.62 18.35 3.12
C LYS A 355 23.84 17.68 3.74
N ALA A 356 24.68 18.46 4.42
CA ALA A 356 25.87 17.96 5.10
C ALA A 356 25.53 16.92 6.17
N TYR A 357 24.52 17.20 7.00
CA TYR A 357 23.97 16.27 7.99
C TYR A 357 23.55 14.95 7.33
N SER A 358 22.72 15.03 6.28
CA SER A 358 22.27 13.84 5.56
C SER A 358 23.44 13.01 5.01
N GLN A 359 24.45 13.66 4.43
CA GLN A 359 25.62 12.98 3.89
C GLN A 359 26.50 12.35 4.98
N GLN A 360 26.67 13.03 6.11
CA GLN A 360 27.46 12.55 7.24
C GLN A 360 26.83 11.32 7.91
N HIS A 361 25.50 11.29 8.04
CA HIS A 361 24.80 10.28 8.82
C HIS A 361 24.26 9.10 8.00
N ARG A 362 24.13 9.21 6.67
CA ARG A 362 23.49 8.17 5.83
C ARG A 362 24.13 6.78 5.89
N ALA A 363 25.40 6.68 6.29
CA ALA A 363 26.12 5.40 6.33
C ALA A 363 25.63 4.47 7.46
N TYR A 364 25.02 5.04 8.51
CA TYR A 364 24.55 4.31 9.69
C TYR A 364 23.12 4.64 10.09
N MET A 365 22.55 5.75 9.60
CA MET A 365 21.14 6.10 9.79
C MET A 365 20.32 5.69 8.56
N ALA A 366 19.71 4.50 8.62
CA ALA A 366 18.79 4.03 7.59
C ALA A 366 17.41 4.69 7.76
N ASP A 367 17.16 5.77 7.02
CA ASP A 367 15.85 6.43 6.95
C ASP A 367 15.30 6.34 5.50
N PRO A 368 14.18 5.63 5.25
CA PRO A 368 13.62 5.50 3.91
C PRO A 368 13.17 6.83 3.29
N ARG A 369 13.01 7.89 4.08
CA ARG A 369 12.62 9.22 3.59
C ARG A 369 13.73 9.91 2.81
N VAL A 370 15.01 9.56 3.04
CA VAL A 370 16.15 10.23 2.38
C VAL A 370 16.22 9.99 0.87
N VAL A 371 15.51 8.97 0.38
CA VAL A 371 15.46 8.59 -1.04
C VAL A 371 14.12 8.97 -1.71
N SER A 372 13.21 9.60 -0.97
CA SER A 372 11.91 10.03 -1.51
C SER A 372 12.11 11.08 -2.61
N GLY A 373 11.58 10.80 -3.81
CA GLY A 373 11.72 11.69 -4.97
C GLY A 373 13.09 11.66 -5.65
N PHE A 374 13.92 10.64 -5.38
CA PHE A 374 15.23 10.50 -6.03
C PHE A 374 15.11 10.34 -7.56
N LYS A 375 15.79 11.24 -8.29
CA LYS A 375 16.09 11.07 -9.71
C LYS A 375 17.56 11.38 -9.94
N PRO A 376 18.28 10.68 -10.83
CA PRO A 376 19.69 10.97 -11.11
C PRO A 376 19.96 12.45 -11.42
N LEU A 377 19.04 13.09 -12.16
CA LEU A 377 19.14 14.49 -12.56
C LEU A 377 18.95 15.49 -11.41
N THR A 378 18.14 15.15 -10.40
CA THR A 378 17.83 16.02 -9.26
C THR A 378 18.45 15.52 -7.96
N LYS A 379 19.32 14.51 -7.99
CA LYS A 379 19.91 13.87 -6.80
C LYS A 379 20.54 14.87 -5.83
N GLU A 380 21.09 15.96 -6.36
CA GLU A 380 21.76 17.00 -5.56
C GLU A 380 20.78 17.86 -4.74
N LEU A 381 19.47 17.73 -4.97
CA LEU A 381 18.37 18.36 -4.23
C LEU A 381 17.66 17.38 -3.27
N VAL A 382 18.02 16.09 -3.30
CA VAL A 382 17.26 15.03 -2.62
C VAL A 382 17.94 14.71 -1.30
N TYR A 383 17.47 15.40 -0.26
CA TYR A 383 17.81 15.15 1.14
C TYR A 383 16.71 15.79 2.03
N PRO A 384 16.44 15.24 3.22
CA PRO A 384 15.48 15.86 4.15
C PRO A 384 15.97 17.21 4.67
N ILE A 385 15.04 18.12 4.93
CA ILE A 385 15.31 19.30 5.76
C ILE A 385 15.42 18.85 7.21
N VAL A 386 16.52 19.21 7.86
CA VAL A 386 16.80 18.82 9.24
C VAL A 386 16.44 19.99 10.15
N VAL A 387 15.49 19.75 11.05
CA VAL A 387 14.90 20.76 11.93
C VAL A 387 15.48 20.63 13.34
N ASN A 388 15.85 21.75 13.97
CA ASN A 388 16.32 21.78 15.36
C ASN A 388 15.39 22.52 16.33
N ARG A 389 14.39 23.24 15.80
CA ARG A 389 13.49 24.05 16.63
C ARG A 389 12.13 24.19 15.96
N SER A 390 11.08 24.24 16.78
CA SER A 390 9.71 24.47 16.34
C SER A 390 8.92 25.24 17.40
N LYS A 391 7.97 26.08 16.98
CA LYS A 391 7.04 26.80 17.87
C LYS A 391 5.84 27.32 17.08
N GLY A 392 4.63 27.12 17.60
CA GLY A 392 3.40 27.49 16.92
C GLY A 392 3.31 26.79 15.55
N SER A 393 3.15 27.56 14.48
CA SER A 393 3.11 27.04 13.10
C SER A 393 4.45 27.14 12.36
N ARG A 394 5.58 27.20 13.09
CA ARG A 394 6.90 27.45 12.53
C ARG A 394 7.92 26.37 12.88
N LEU A 395 8.81 26.11 11.92
CA LEU A 395 10.00 25.27 12.06
C LEU A 395 11.24 26.08 11.70
N TRP A 396 12.37 25.77 12.33
CA TRP A 396 13.70 26.28 11.95
C TRP A 396 14.62 25.11 11.66
N ASP A 397 15.29 25.16 10.50
CA ASP A 397 16.28 24.17 10.12
C ASP A 397 17.67 24.45 10.73
N LEU A 398 18.62 23.55 10.48
CA LEU A 398 20.01 23.69 10.94
C LEU A 398 20.73 24.93 10.38
N ASP A 399 20.28 25.47 9.25
CA ASP A 399 20.83 26.68 8.64
C ASP A 399 20.14 27.96 9.18
N GLY A 400 19.16 27.82 10.08
CA GLY A 400 18.39 28.92 10.66
C GLY A 400 17.24 29.42 9.78
N ASN A 401 16.92 28.72 8.68
CA ASN A 401 15.80 29.08 7.83
C ASN A 401 14.48 28.83 8.57
N GLU A 402 13.61 29.84 8.59
CA GLU A 402 12.25 29.70 9.11
C GLU A 402 11.30 29.19 8.03
N TYR A 403 10.43 28.24 8.40
CA TYR A 403 9.39 27.68 7.57
C TYR A 403 8.02 27.88 8.22
N ILE A 404 7.02 28.21 7.41
CA ILE A 404 5.61 28.01 7.77
C ILE A 404 5.29 26.54 7.56
N ASP A 405 5.00 25.82 8.63
CA ASP A 405 4.70 24.40 8.53
C ASP A 405 3.22 24.15 8.21
N ILE A 406 2.99 23.67 6.99
CA ILE A 406 1.68 23.24 6.49
C ILE A 406 1.53 21.71 6.48
N LEU A 407 2.61 20.96 6.75
CA LEU A 407 2.60 19.52 6.92
C LEU A 407 2.10 19.14 8.32
N ASN A 408 2.48 19.96 9.31
CA ASN A 408 1.95 19.95 10.67
C ASN A 408 2.03 18.57 11.35
N GLY A 409 3.23 17.96 11.34
CA GLY A 409 3.44 16.62 11.92
C GLY A 409 2.64 15.51 11.23
N PHE A 410 2.43 15.61 9.90
CA PHE A 410 1.49 14.74 9.17
C PHE A 410 0.07 14.76 9.73
N GLY A 411 -0.28 15.87 10.39
CA GLY A 411 -1.54 16.12 11.08
C GLY A 411 -1.50 15.96 12.60
N SER A 412 -0.52 15.31 13.23
CA SER A 412 -0.56 15.07 14.69
C SER A 412 -0.56 16.37 15.49
N THR A 413 0.17 17.37 15.00
CA THR A 413 0.40 18.64 15.68
C THR A 413 -0.77 19.63 15.49
N MET A 414 -2.01 19.20 15.72
CA MET A 414 -3.22 20.02 15.48
C MET A 414 -3.17 21.39 16.17
N LEU A 415 -2.57 21.46 17.37
CA LEU A 415 -2.46 22.68 18.18
C LEU A 415 -1.17 23.49 17.89
N GLY A 416 -0.39 23.11 16.88
CA GLY A 416 0.93 23.67 16.63
C GLY A 416 2.00 23.13 17.60
N TYR A 417 3.24 23.54 17.40
CA TYR A 417 4.39 23.09 18.18
C TYR A 417 4.52 23.85 19.51
N GLN A 418 4.85 23.12 20.57
CA GLN A 418 5.01 23.65 21.94
C GLN A 418 3.83 24.51 22.44
N PRO A 419 2.57 24.04 22.34
CA PRO A 419 1.46 24.75 22.96
C PRO A 419 1.62 24.66 24.49
N ASP A 420 1.46 25.79 25.19
CA ASP A 420 1.78 25.87 26.62
C ASP A 420 1.00 24.84 27.46
N VAL A 421 -0.24 24.52 27.06
CA VAL A 421 -1.07 23.49 27.73
C VAL A 421 -0.42 22.10 27.71
N ILE A 422 0.12 21.67 26.56
CA ILE A 422 0.79 20.36 26.45
C ILE A 422 2.16 20.40 27.11
N LYS A 423 2.91 21.49 26.89
CA LYS A 423 4.24 21.68 27.47
C LYS A 423 4.19 21.60 29.00
N ASN A 424 3.26 22.30 29.62
CA ASN A 424 3.12 22.30 31.07
C ASN A 424 2.69 20.92 31.58
N ALA A 425 1.72 20.26 30.95
CA ALA A 425 1.31 18.91 31.32
C ALA A 425 2.46 17.89 31.25
N LEU A 426 3.33 17.99 30.25
CA LEU A 426 4.53 17.16 30.14
C LEU A 426 5.54 17.46 31.26
N HIS A 427 5.79 18.73 31.58
CA HIS A 427 6.67 19.10 32.69
C HIS A 427 6.14 18.57 34.02
N ASP A 428 4.86 18.78 34.30
CA ASP A 428 4.23 18.32 35.54
C ASP A 428 4.31 16.79 35.67
N GLN A 429 4.07 16.05 34.58
CA GLN A 429 4.20 14.60 34.58
C GLN A 429 5.64 14.14 34.83
N VAL A 430 6.63 14.78 34.21
CA VAL A 430 8.05 14.43 34.40
C VAL A 430 8.48 14.60 35.86
N GLU A 431 7.97 15.61 36.56
CA GLU A 431 8.25 15.80 37.98
C GLU A 431 7.58 14.74 38.88
N ASN A 432 6.45 14.17 38.45
CA ASN A 432 5.74 13.11 39.17
C ASN A 432 6.32 11.70 38.91
N GLY A 433 6.77 11.43 37.69
CA GLY A 433 7.24 10.10 37.25
C GLY A 433 6.66 9.65 35.89
N TYR A 434 7.08 8.48 35.41
CA TYR A 434 6.66 7.90 34.14
C TYR A 434 6.68 6.36 34.19
N GLU A 435 5.85 5.81 35.06
CA GLU A 435 5.87 4.39 35.42
C GLU A 435 5.44 3.51 34.23
N VAL A 436 6.30 2.56 33.88
CA VAL A 436 6.00 1.50 32.89
C VAL A 436 5.82 0.18 33.62
N GLY A 437 4.69 -0.48 33.40
CA GLY A 437 4.35 -1.77 34.02
C GLY A 437 3.03 -1.70 34.79
N PRO A 438 2.94 -0.89 35.86
CA PRO A 438 1.67 -0.56 36.50
C PRO A 438 0.75 0.25 35.57
N GLN A 439 -0.56 0.24 35.85
CA GLN A 439 -1.52 1.08 35.12
C GLN A 439 -1.46 2.53 35.63
N HIS A 440 -1.37 3.49 34.70
CA HIS A 440 -1.41 4.92 35.00
C HIS A 440 -2.83 5.40 35.35
N GLU A 441 -2.97 6.32 36.30
CA GLU A 441 -4.27 6.79 36.81
C GLU A 441 -5.14 7.44 35.72
N LEU A 442 -4.52 8.19 34.80
CA LEU A 442 -5.23 8.89 33.72
C LEU A 442 -5.85 7.95 32.67
N ALA A 443 -5.48 6.67 32.61
CA ALA A 443 -5.96 5.75 31.57
C ALA A 443 -7.48 5.59 31.57
N GLY A 444 -8.11 5.62 32.76
CA GLY A 444 -9.56 5.54 32.89
C GLY A 444 -10.27 6.81 32.41
N GLU A 445 -9.75 7.98 32.81
CA GLU A 445 -10.35 9.27 32.45
C GLU A 445 -10.21 9.58 30.96
N VAL A 446 -9.03 9.33 30.37
CA VAL A 446 -8.80 9.49 28.94
C VAL A 446 -9.72 8.58 28.13
N SER A 447 -9.84 7.31 28.52
CA SER A 447 -10.77 6.38 27.86
C SER A 447 -12.22 6.86 27.92
N ARG A 448 -12.68 7.35 29.08
CA ARG A 448 -14.01 7.93 29.25
C ARG A 448 -14.24 9.12 28.31
N MET A 449 -13.29 10.06 28.25
CA MET A 449 -13.40 11.23 27.36
C MET A 449 -13.45 10.84 25.88
N VAL A 450 -12.63 9.88 25.46
CA VAL A 450 -12.68 9.36 24.08
C VAL A 450 -14.05 8.76 23.77
N CYS A 451 -14.60 7.95 24.69
CA CYS A 451 -15.96 7.40 24.56
C CYS A 451 -17.03 8.50 24.48
N GLU A 452 -16.94 9.56 25.29
CA GLU A 452 -17.90 10.68 25.26
C GLU A 452 -17.87 11.44 23.93
N PHE A 453 -16.69 11.71 23.37
CA PHE A 453 -16.59 12.40 22.08
C PHE A 453 -17.07 11.56 20.90
N THR A 454 -16.86 10.24 20.97
CA THR A 454 -17.05 9.34 19.83
C THR A 454 -18.37 8.55 19.89
N GLY A 455 -19.00 8.45 21.07
CA GLY A 455 -20.21 7.67 21.29
C GLY A 455 -19.99 6.15 21.32
N PHE A 456 -18.74 5.70 21.50
CA PHE A 456 -18.40 4.29 21.70
C PHE A 456 -18.50 3.88 23.17
N ASP A 457 -18.84 2.61 23.42
CA ASP A 457 -19.02 2.10 24.78
C ASP A 457 -17.69 1.88 25.52
N ARG A 458 -16.62 1.60 24.77
CA ARG A 458 -15.30 1.25 25.32
C ARG A 458 -14.18 1.81 24.44
N ALA A 459 -13.06 2.13 25.06
CA ALA A 459 -11.82 2.52 24.38
C ALA A 459 -10.65 1.64 24.86
N ALA A 460 -9.67 1.45 23.98
CA ALA A 460 -8.39 0.84 24.28
C ALA A 460 -7.28 1.77 23.78
N LEU A 461 -6.19 1.87 24.55
CA LEU A 461 -5.05 2.72 24.23
C LEU A 461 -3.92 1.87 23.63
N CYS A 462 -3.30 2.37 22.57
CA CYS A 462 -2.18 1.74 21.88
C CYS A 462 -1.15 2.82 21.48
N SER A 463 0.02 2.40 21.02
CA SER A 463 1.15 3.30 20.79
C SER A 463 1.09 3.98 19.43
N THR A 464 0.49 3.33 18.41
CA THR A 464 0.44 3.85 17.04
C THR A 464 -0.91 3.59 16.36
N GLY A 465 -1.21 4.35 15.31
CA GLY A 465 -2.38 4.09 14.46
C GLY A 465 -2.34 2.71 13.79
N SER A 466 -1.15 2.22 13.42
CA SER A 466 -0.99 0.87 12.87
C SER A 466 -1.39 -0.22 13.88
N GLU A 467 -1.05 -0.04 15.16
CA GLU A 467 -1.49 -0.94 16.23
C GLU A 467 -3.00 -0.86 16.47
N ALA A 468 -3.59 0.34 16.37
CA ALA A 468 -5.03 0.51 16.48
C ALA A 468 -5.79 -0.26 15.38
N VAL A 469 -5.34 -0.14 14.13
CA VAL A 469 -5.90 -0.89 12.99
C VAL A 469 -5.72 -2.39 13.18
N LEU A 470 -4.52 -2.84 13.57
CA LEU A 470 -4.25 -4.25 13.86
C LEU A 470 -5.20 -4.80 14.94
N GLY A 471 -5.39 -4.04 16.02
CA GLY A 471 -6.33 -4.38 17.08
C GLY A 471 -7.77 -4.48 16.57
N ALA A 472 -8.23 -3.51 15.79
CA ALA A 472 -9.57 -3.50 15.21
C ALA A 472 -9.82 -4.70 14.29
N MET A 473 -8.88 -5.01 13.39
CA MET A 473 -8.95 -6.19 12.52
C MET A 473 -9.03 -7.49 13.32
N ARG A 474 -8.22 -7.62 14.38
CA ARG A 474 -8.21 -8.81 15.24
C ARG A 474 -9.52 -8.95 16.03
N ILE A 475 -10.06 -7.86 16.55
CA ILE A 475 -11.37 -7.85 17.23
C ILE A 475 -12.47 -8.31 16.26
N ALA A 476 -12.47 -7.80 15.02
CA ALA A 476 -13.47 -8.17 14.03
C ALA A 476 -13.45 -9.67 13.70
N ARG A 477 -12.26 -10.24 13.46
CA ARG A 477 -12.09 -11.68 13.21
C ARG A 477 -12.48 -12.52 14.41
N ALA A 478 -12.07 -12.14 15.62
CA ALA A 478 -12.40 -12.86 16.84
C ALA A 478 -13.91 -12.85 17.14
N THR A 479 -14.59 -11.76 16.83
CA THR A 479 -16.03 -11.60 17.09
C THR A 479 -16.88 -12.34 16.06
N THR A 480 -16.49 -12.29 14.79
CA THR A 480 -17.27 -12.89 13.69
C THR A 480 -16.92 -14.36 13.42
N GLY A 481 -15.74 -14.81 13.84
CA GLY A 481 -15.20 -16.12 13.46
C GLY A 481 -14.80 -16.23 11.99
N ARG A 482 -14.77 -15.12 11.25
CA ARG A 482 -14.47 -15.03 9.83
C ARG A 482 -13.06 -14.47 9.62
N SER A 483 -12.45 -14.73 8.47
CA SER A 483 -11.07 -14.31 8.18
C SER A 483 -10.96 -13.10 7.26
N LEU A 484 -11.83 -13.02 6.24
CA LEU A 484 -11.70 -12.08 5.14
C LEU A 484 -12.05 -10.65 5.54
N ILE A 485 -11.21 -9.68 5.20
CA ILE A 485 -11.46 -8.25 5.44
C ILE A 485 -11.42 -7.51 4.10
N VAL A 486 -12.44 -6.69 3.84
CA VAL A 486 -12.44 -5.75 2.71
C VAL A 486 -11.74 -4.46 3.11
N ALA A 487 -10.90 -3.92 2.24
CA ALA A 487 -10.42 -2.55 2.30
C ALA A 487 -10.43 -1.93 0.90
N PHE A 488 -10.08 -0.64 0.79
CA PHE A 488 -10.27 0.09 -0.48
C PHE A 488 -8.98 0.64 -1.07
N THR A 489 -8.86 0.55 -2.40
CA THR A 489 -7.78 1.13 -3.19
C THR A 489 -7.55 2.59 -2.84
N GLY A 490 -6.30 2.97 -2.58
CA GLY A 490 -5.91 4.35 -2.24
C GLY A 490 -6.02 4.70 -0.76
N SER A 491 -6.56 3.82 0.09
CA SER A 491 -6.61 4.01 1.55
C SER A 491 -5.26 3.71 2.19
N TYR A 492 -4.99 4.31 3.35
CA TYR A 492 -3.79 4.04 4.14
C TYR A 492 -4.14 3.66 5.58
N HIS A 493 -3.83 2.41 5.95
CA HIS A 493 -4.18 1.83 7.26
C HIS A 493 -2.96 1.45 8.11
N GLY A 494 -1.82 2.11 7.87
CA GLY A 494 -0.58 1.87 8.58
C GLY A 494 0.42 1.01 7.82
N ILE A 495 1.26 0.29 8.56
CA ILE A 495 2.43 -0.44 8.01
C ILE A 495 2.48 -1.92 8.41
N MET A 496 1.37 -2.47 8.88
CA MET A 496 1.28 -3.91 9.13
C MET A 496 1.10 -4.66 7.80
N ASP A 497 1.66 -5.87 7.71
CA ASP A 497 1.83 -6.60 6.45
C ASP A 497 0.52 -6.80 5.66
N GLU A 498 -0.56 -7.25 6.31
CA GLU A 498 -1.84 -7.52 5.62
C GLU A 498 -2.47 -6.27 4.95
N VAL A 499 -2.25 -5.05 5.43
CA VAL A 499 -2.83 -3.81 4.85
C VAL A 499 -1.88 -3.16 3.86
N LEU A 500 -0.65 -3.66 3.75
CA LEU A 500 0.29 -3.34 2.68
C LEU A 500 0.04 -4.29 1.50
N VAL A 501 -1.14 -4.16 0.91
CA VAL A 501 -1.70 -5.07 -0.10
C VAL A 501 -2.19 -4.31 -1.33
N ARG A 502 -2.18 -4.98 -2.49
CA ARG A 502 -2.76 -4.50 -3.74
C ARG A 502 -3.83 -5.46 -4.21
N GLY A 503 -4.96 -4.92 -4.65
CA GLY A 503 -6.00 -5.69 -5.33
C GLY A 503 -5.80 -5.70 -6.84
N THR A 504 -6.39 -6.70 -7.49
CA THR A 504 -6.60 -6.73 -8.94
C THR A 504 -8.08 -6.76 -9.27
N LYS A 505 -8.42 -6.48 -10.53
CA LYS A 505 -9.81 -6.60 -11.01
C LYS A 505 -10.36 -8.02 -10.90
N LYS A 506 -9.49 -9.03 -10.84
CA LYS A 506 -9.83 -10.44 -10.60
C LYS A 506 -10.06 -10.77 -9.11
N LEU A 507 -10.17 -9.76 -8.24
CA LEU A 507 -10.38 -9.90 -6.79
C LEU A 507 -9.30 -10.71 -6.06
N LYS A 508 -8.08 -10.70 -6.61
CA LYS A 508 -6.89 -11.27 -5.98
C LYS A 508 -6.10 -10.19 -5.26
N SER A 509 -5.44 -10.59 -4.17
CA SER A 509 -4.63 -9.71 -3.33
C SER A 509 -3.17 -10.12 -3.38
N TYR A 510 -2.29 -9.13 -3.57
CA TYR A 510 -0.84 -9.32 -3.69
C TYR A 510 -0.09 -8.40 -2.72
N PRO A 511 1.08 -8.83 -2.21
CA PRO A 511 1.94 -7.98 -1.40
C PRO A 511 2.27 -6.66 -2.10
N ALA A 512 2.13 -5.54 -1.40
CA ALA A 512 2.42 -4.22 -1.97
C ALA A 512 3.90 -3.84 -1.93
N ALA A 513 4.75 -4.61 -1.25
CA ALA A 513 6.18 -4.36 -1.13
C ALA A 513 6.95 -5.67 -0.92
N SER A 514 8.21 -5.66 -1.36
CA SER A 514 9.17 -6.74 -1.12
C SER A 514 9.32 -7.04 0.38
N GLY A 515 9.39 -8.32 0.72
CA GLY A 515 9.56 -8.79 2.10
C GLY A 515 8.25 -9.10 2.82
N ILE A 516 7.09 -8.77 2.25
CA ILE A 516 5.79 -9.22 2.72
C ILE A 516 5.46 -10.56 2.06
N MET A 517 5.14 -11.57 2.88
CA MET A 517 4.80 -12.91 2.39
C MET A 517 3.39 -12.92 1.75
N PRO A 518 3.15 -13.60 0.62
CA PRO A 518 1.82 -13.70 0.00
C PRO A 518 0.72 -14.18 0.96
N GLU A 519 1.05 -15.10 1.86
CA GLU A 519 0.15 -15.65 2.88
C GLU A 519 -0.33 -14.60 3.89
N SER A 520 0.41 -13.48 4.03
CA SER A 520 0.04 -12.38 4.93
C SER A 520 -1.11 -11.54 4.38
N VAL A 521 -1.32 -11.52 3.06
CA VAL A 521 -2.34 -10.68 2.41
C VAL A 521 -3.54 -11.46 1.87
N GLN A 522 -3.51 -12.79 1.93
CA GLN A 522 -4.54 -13.66 1.35
C GLN A 522 -5.95 -13.45 1.95
N ASN A 523 -6.03 -12.96 3.20
CA ASN A 523 -7.29 -12.70 3.90
C ASN A 523 -7.76 -11.24 3.74
N MET A 524 -7.26 -10.55 2.73
CA MET A 524 -7.65 -9.19 2.38
C MET A 524 -8.27 -9.17 1.00
N LEU A 525 -9.31 -8.37 0.83
CA LEU A 525 -9.94 -8.09 -0.45
C LEU A 525 -9.93 -6.58 -0.69
N ILE A 526 -9.23 -6.14 -1.75
CA ILE A 526 -9.10 -4.71 -2.06
C ILE A 526 -10.04 -4.34 -3.20
N LEU A 527 -10.94 -3.40 -2.93
CA LEU A 527 -11.98 -2.95 -3.85
C LEU A 527 -11.84 -1.46 -4.17
N ASP A 528 -12.50 -1.00 -5.23
CA ASP A 528 -12.48 0.43 -5.59
C ASP A 528 -13.39 1.25 -4.68
N TYR A 529 -12.88 2.37 -4.18
CA TYR A 529 -13.61 3.17 -3.20
C TYR A 529 -14.75 3.97 -3.85
N GLY A 530 -15.96 3.83 -3.30
CA GLY A 530 -17.11 4.63 -3.72
C GLY A 530 -17.81 4.17 -5.01
N THR A 531 -17.73 2.88 -5.38
CA THR A 531 -18.34 2.35 -6.61
C THR A 531 -19.46 1.34 -6.32
N ASP A 532 -20.45 1.28 -7.21
CA ASP A 532 -21.58 0.34 -7.13
C ASP A 532 -21.12 -1.12 -7.27
N GLU A 533 -20.04 -1.36 -8.03
CA GLU A 533 -19.43 -2.69 -8.15
C GLU A 533 -18.90 -3.18 -6.81
N SER A 534 -18.19 -2.32 -6.06
CA SER A 534 -17.71 -2.66 -4.73
C SER A 534 -18.86 -2.96 -3.77
N LEU A 535 -19.95 -2.19 -3.82
CA LEU A 535 -21.15 -2.45 -3.01
C LEU A 535 -21.76 -3.82 -3.32
N ARG A 536 -21.85 -4.18 -4.61
CA ARG A 536 -22.35 -5.48 -5.05
C ARG A 536 -21.49 -6.62 -4.51
N ILE A 537 -20.17 -6.52 -4.66
CA ILE A 537 -19.22 -7.54 -4.18
C ILE A 537 -19.30 -7.68 -2.66
N ILE A 538 -19.33 -6.57 -1.92
CA ILE A 538 -19.47 -6.58 -0.46
C ILE A 538 -20.77 -7.28 -0.06
N LYS A 539 -21.89 -6.99 -0.74
CA LYS A 539 -23.19 -7.61 -0.47
C LYS A 539 -23.20 -9.10 -0.76
N GLU A 540 -22.66 -9.54 -1.89
CA GLU A 540 -22.59 -10.95 -2.29
C GLU A 540 -21.74 -11.78 -1.33
N ARG A 541 -20.62 -11.21 -0.86
CA ARG A 541 -19.65 -11.89 0.02
C ARG A 541 -19.86 -11.60 1.50
N ALA A 542 -20.87 -10.81 1.89
CA ALA A 542 -21.00 -10.29 3.24
C ALA A 542 -20.94 -11.38 4.33
N HIS A 543 -21.50 -12.56 4.05
CA HIS A 543 -21.56 -13.71 4.95
C HIS A 543 -20.20 -14.29 5.35
N GLU A 544 -19.14 -14.06 4.57
CA GLU A 544 -17.78 -14.52 4.86
C GLU A 544 -16.83 -13.38 5.28
N LEU A 545 -17.31 -12.13 5.27
CA LEU A 545 -16.51 -10.97 5.69
C LEU A 545 -16.48 -10.86 7.21
N ALA A 546 -15.28 -10.81 7.78
CA ALA A 546 -15.05 -10.40 9.15
C ALA A 546 -15.28 -8.90 9.32
N ALA A 547 -14.76 -8.10 8.37
CA ALA A 547 -14.92 -6.66 8.40
C ALA A 547 -14.89 -6.00 7.02
N VAL A 548 -15.41 -4.77 6.98
CA VAL A 548 -15.10 -3.77 5.96
C VAL A 548 -14.34 -2.64 6.64
N LEU A 549 -13.06 -2.49 6.31
CA LEU A 549 -12.15 -1.45 6.81
C LEU A 549 -12.13 -0.26 5.86
N VAL A 550 -12.48 0.92 6.38
CA VAL A 550 -12.71 2.12 5.59
C VAL A 550 -11.87 3.27 6.14
N GLU A 551 -11.15 4.00 5.28
CA GLU A 551 -10.71 5.37 5.58
C GLU A 551 -11.82 6.32 5.11
N PRO A 552 -12.66 6.91 6.00
CA PRO A 552 -13.91 7.55 5.58
C PRO A 552 -13.71 8.68 4.57
N VAL A 553 -12.61 9.43 4.73
CA VAL A 553 -12.09 10.36 3.73
C VAL A 553 -10.63 10.03 3.50
N GLN A 554 -10.33 9.45 2.35
CA GLN A 554 -8.96 9.08 1.98
C GLN A 554 -8.05 10.31 2.00
N SER A 555 -6.97 10.28 2.77
CA SER A 555 -6.06 11.42 2.91
C SER A 555 -5.38 11.81 1.59
N ARG A 556 -5.39 10.91 0.59
CA ARG A 556 -4.84 11.12 -0.75
C ARG A 556 -5.86 11.74 -1.73
N ARG A 557 -7.15 11.71 -1.37
CA ARG A 557 -8.27 12.21 -2.18
C ARG A 557 -9.30 12.95 -1.30
N PRO A 558 -8.90 13.98 -0.54
CA PRO A 558 -9.79 14.67 0.41
C PRO A 558 -11.01 15.33 -0.24
N GLU A 559 -10.95 15.61 -1.55
CA GLU A 559 -12.06 16.12 -2.35
C GLU A 559 -13.19 15.09 -2.53
N PHE A 560 -12.86 13.79 -2.49
CA PHE A 560 -13.81 12.70 -2.71
C PHE A 560 -14.38 12.19 -1.39
N ARG A 561 -15.68 12.40 -1.19
CA ARG A 561 -16.41 12.08 0.06
C ARG A 561 -17.68 11.28 -0.26
N PRO A 562 -17.58 9.96 -0.47
CA PRO A 562 -18.69 9.14 -0.95
C PRO A 562 -19.64 8.75 0.20
N ILE A 563 -20.35 9.73 0.77
CA ILE A 563 -21.17 9.54 1.99
C ILE A 563 -22.29 8.50 1.79
N GLU A 564 -22.98 8.53 0.65
CA GLU A 564 -24.07 7.58 0.39
C GLU A 564 -23.57 6.14 0.25
N PHE A 565 -22.44 5.94 -0.45
CA PHE A 565 -21.75 4.65 -0.50
C PHE A 565 -21.42 4.13 0.91
N LEU A 566 -20.92 4.99 1.82
CA LEU A 566 -20.61 4.58 3.20
C LEU A 566 -21.86 4.19 4.00
N LYS A 567 -22.99 4.86 3.79
CA LYS A 567 -24.26 4.47 4.41
C LYS A 567 -24.76 3.11 3.89
N GLU A 568 -24.57 2.84 2.60
CA GLU A 568 -24.90 1.54 2.02
C GLU A 568 -23.99 0.43 2.55
N VAL A 569 -22.68 0.67 2.63
CA VAL A 569 -21.74 -0.24 3.31
C VAL A 569 -22.18 -0.50 4.75
N ARG A 570 -22.59 0.52 5.50
CA ARG A 570 -23.10 0.34 6.87
C ARG A 570 -24.34 -0.56 6.89
N THR A 571 -25.29 -0.31 6.01
CA THR A 571 -26.53 -1.09 5.92
C THR A 571 -26.23 -2.57 5.61
N ILE A 572 -25.33 -2.83 4.66
CA ILE A 572 -24.93 -4.19 4.27
C ILE A 572 -24.21 -4.90 5.43
N THR A 573 -23.25 -4.22 6.06
CA THR A 573 -22.44 -4.80 7.14
C THR A 573 -23.29 -5.14 8.37
N GLU A 574 -24.19 -4.25 8.76
CA GLU A 574 -25.13 -4.47 9.87
C GLU A 574 -26.05 -5.67 9.62
N ALA A 575 -26.64 -5.77 8.43
CA ALA A 575 -27.54 -6.87 8.08
C ALA A 575 -26.85 -8.25 8.08
N ALA A 576 -25.54 -8.29 7.75
CA ALA A 576 -24.78 -9.54 7.63
C ALA A 576 -23.98 -9.92 8.90
N GLY A 577 -24.02 -9.09 9.95
CA GLY A 577 -23.17 -9.25 11.13
C GLY A 577 -21.67 -9.11 10.81
N THR A 578 -21.34 -8.33 9.79
CA THR A 578 -19.96 -7.99 9.40
C THR A 578 -19.55 -6.71 10.11
N VAL A 579 -18.33 -6.63 10.64
CA VAL A 579 -17.88 -5.46 11.39
C VAL A 579 -17.53 -4.31 10.44
N LEU A 580 -18.15 -3.15 10.59
CA LEU A 580 -17.69 -1.92 9.96
C LEU A 580 -16.58 -1.29 10.81
N ILE A 581 -15.39 -1.15 10.24
CA ILE A 581 -14.25 -0.48 10.89
C ILE A 581 -13.99 0.85 10.19
N PHE A 582 -14.06 1.95 10.94
CA PHE A 582 -13.63 3.27 10.45
C PHE A 582 -12.22 3.59 10.93
N ASP A 583 -11.30 3.76 9.99
CA ASP A 583 -9.98 4.31 10.27
C ASP A 583 -10.02 5.84 10.29
N GLU A 584 -10.16 6.37 11.50
CA GLU A 584 -10.25 7.79 11.81
C GLU A 584 -8.91 8.35 12.34
N VAL A 585 -7.78 7.70 12.06
CA VAL A 585 -6.45 8.17 12.49
C VAL A 585 -6.11 9.57 11.94
N ILE A 586 -6.65 9.96 10.78
CA ILE A 586 -6.52 11.32 10.22
C ILE A 586 -7.73 12.21 10.52
N THR A 587 -8.93 11.69 10.32
CA THR A 587 -10.20 12.46 10.35
C THR A 587 -10.72 12.69 11.77
N GLY A 588 -10.44 11.76 12.69
CA GLY A 588 -10.85 11.82 14.09
C GLY A 588 -10.25 13.02 14.81
N PHE A 589 -11.09 13.73 15.57
CA PHE A 589 -10.76 14.95 16.32
C PHE A 589 -10.20 16.12 15.49
N ARG A 590 -10.11 15.99 14.16
CA ARG A 590 -9.60 17.03 13.25
C ARG A 590 -10.71 17.82 12.57
N MET A 591 -11.72 17.11 12.07
CA MET A 591 -12.82 17.74 11.31
C MET A 591 -14.05 17.99 12.18
N HIS A 592 -14.16 17.24 13.28
CA HIS A 592 -15.23 17.33 14.26
C HIS A 592 -14.79 16.59 15.54
N PRO A 593 -15.28 16.95 16.74
CA PRO A 593 -14.95 16.21 17.97
C PRO A 593 -15.30 14.72 17.90
N GLY A 594 -16.43 14.37 17.28
CA GLY A 594 -16.84 12.99 16.99
C GLY A 594 -16.37 12.42 15.63
N GLY A 595 -15.37 13.03 14.99
CA GLY A 595 -14.79 12.55 13.73
C GLY A 595 -15.73 12.60 12.52
N ALA A 596 -15.35 11.87 11.47
CA ALA A 596 -16.14 11.68 10.26
C ALA A 596 -17.47 10.97 10.55
N GLN A 597 -17.53 10.07 11.54
CA GLN A 597 -18.77 9.43 11.98
C GLN A 597 -19.86 10.45 12.31
N ALA A 598 -19.56 11.45 13.15
CA ALA A 598 -20.50 12.50 13.53
C ALA A 598 -20.84 13.44 12.35
N LEU A 599 -19.91 13.69 11.44
CA LEU A 599 -20.16 14.51 10.25
C LEU A 599 -21.04 13.83 9.22
N PHE A 600 -20.88 12.52 9.04
CA PHE A 600 -21.60 11.73 8.03
C PHE A 600 -22.87 11.09 8.57
N GLY A 601 -23.05 11.06 9.90
CA GLY A 601 -24.18 10.40 10.55
C GLY A 601 -24.11 8.88 10.41
N ILE A 602 -22.90 8.31 10.47
CA ILE A 602 -22.64 6.87 10.33
C ILE A 602 -21.88 6.41 11.56
N LYS A 603 -22.42 5.41 12.28
CA LYS A 603 -21.75 4.78 13.42
C LYS A 603 -21.11 3.47 12.97
N ALA A 604 -19.78 3.40 13.01
CA ALA A 604 -19.05 2.15 12.81
C ALA A 604 -19.14 1.27 14.07
N ASP A 605 -18.86 -0.03 13.93
CA ASP A 605 -18.84 -0.93 15.09
C ASP A 605 -17.52 -0.78 15.87
N VAL A 606 -16.43 -0.51 15.17
CA VAL A 606 -15.09 -0.24 15.73
C VAL A 606 -14.47 0.93 14.96
N ALA A 607 -13.64 1.74 15.64
CA ALA A 607 -12.84 2.76 14.96
C ALA A 607 -11.41 2.82 15.50
N SER A 608 -10.46 3.14 14.63
CA SER A 608 -9.08 3.45 15.01
C SER A 608 -8.85 4.96 15.05
N TYR A 609 -8.21 5.44 16.11
CA TYR A 609 -7.85 6.85 16.29
C TYR A 609 -6.35 6.99 16.52
N GLY A 610 -5.80 8.16 16.18
CA GLY A 610 -4.38 8.47 16.37
C GLY A 610 -4.10 9.93 16.05
N LYS A 611 -2.82 10.27 15.89
CA LYS A 611 -2.37 11.63 15.56
C LYS A 611 -2.88 12.67 16.56
N VAL A 612 -3.97 13.38 16.25
CA VAL A 612 -4.51 14.49 17.07
C VAL A 612 -4.73 14.09 18.52
N VAL A 613 -5.32 12.89 18.73
CA VAL A 613 -5.67 12.41 20.08
C VAL A 613 -4.44 12.15 20.96
N GLY A 614 -3.26 11.96 20.36
CA GLY A 614 -2.00 11.77 21.09
C GLY A 614 -1.39 13.08 21.61
N GLY A 615 -1.88 14.24 21.15
CA GLY A 615 -1.39 15.54 21.63
C GLY A 615 0.01 15.95 21.15
N GLY A 616 0.60 15.23 20.19
CA GLY A 616 1.94 15.50 19.66
C GLY A 616 2.60 14.25 19.12
#